data_AF-A0A419GLX5-F1
#
_entry.id   AF-A0A419GLX5-F1
#
_cell.length_a   1.000
_cell.length_b   1.000
_cell.length_c   1.000
_cell.angle_alpha   90.00
_cell.angle_beta   90.00
_cell.angle_gamma   90.00
#
_symmetry.space_group_name_H-M   'P 1'
#
loop_
_entity.id
_entity.type
_entity.pdbx_description
1 polymer ?
#
loop_
_entity_poly.entity_id
_entity_poly.type
_entity_poly.pdbx_seq_one_letter_code
_entity_poly.pdbx_strand_id
1 'polypeptide(L)' 'MHMIQSILLVEDDKKIARVVKAYLEGSGYRVVHAEKGRD' A
#
# COMPACT_ATOMS: atom_id res chain seq x y z
N MET A 1 21.98 -6.22 -5.71
CA MET A 1 20.53 -6.54 -5.70
C MET A 1 19.81 -5.32 -5.13
N HIS A 2 18.88 -4.71 -5.86
CA HIS A 2 18.05 -3.64 -5.29
C HIS A 2 16.95 -4.28 -4.46
N MET A 3 16.89 -3.97 -3.16
CA MET A 3 15.83 -4.45 -2.28
C MET A 3 14.56 -3.65 -2.57
N ILE A 4 13.48 -4.32 -2.96
CA ILE A 4 12.17 -3.67 -3.10
C ILE A 4 11.65 -3.36 -1.68
N GLN A 5 11.55 -2.07 -1.36
CA GLN A 5 11.00 -1.64 -0.08
C GLN A 5 9.49 -1.92 -0.06
N SER A 6 9.05 -2.59 1.01
CA SER A 6 7.64 -2.96 1.20
C SER A 6 6.96 -1.98 2.16
N ILE A 7 5.74 -1.58 1.83
CA ILE A 7 4.89 -0.66 2.61
C ILE A 7 3.58 -1.39 2.98
N LEU A 8 3.19 -1.33 4.25
CA LEU A 8 1.86 -1.70 4.71
C LEU A 8 0.97 -0.45 4.68
N LEU A 9 -0.06 -0.48 3.84
CA LEU A 9 -1.11 0.54 3.78
C LEU A 9 -2.32 0.04 4.58
N VAL A 10 -2.67 0.74 5.66
CA VAL A 10 -3.92 0.49 6.40
C VAL A 10 -4.88 1.61 6.07
N GLU A 11 -5.97 1.28 5.38
CA GLU A 11 -6.95 2.25 4.88
C GLU A 11 -8.31 1.57 4.67
N ASP A 12 -9.36 2.08 5.30
CA ASP A 12 -10.72 1.51 5.24
C ASP A 12 -11.49 1.98 4.01
N ASP A 13 -11.22 3.18 3.48
CA ASP A 13 -11.81 3.62 2.22
C ASP A 13 -11.11 2.97 1.01
N LYS A 14 -11.83 2.06 0.34
CA LYS A 14 -11.33 1.32 -0.84
C LYS A 14 -10.95 2.20 -2.02
N LYS A 15 -11.56 3.38 -2.19
CA LYS A 15 -11.21 4.31 -3.27
C LYS A 15 -9.88 4.99 -2.94
N ILE A 16 -9.70 5.45 -1.71
CA ILE A 16 -8.44 6.06 -1.26
C ILE A 16 -7.30 5.03 -1.30
N ALA A 17 -7.53 3.82 -0.78
CA ALA A 17 -6.55 2.74 -0.79
C ALA A 17 -6.02 2.43 -2.19
N ARG A 18 -6.90 2.44 -3.21
CA ARG A 18 -6.52 2.21 -4.62
C ARG A 18 -5.63 3.32 -5.17
N VAL A 19 -5.97 4.58 -4.88
CA VAL A 19 -5.20 5.74 -5.36
C VAL A 19 -3.80 5.73 -4.73
N VAL A 20 -3.72 5.58 -3.40
CA VAL A 20 -2.44 5.56 -2.68
C VAL A 20 -1.58 4.39 -3.13
N LYS A 21 -2.17 3.19 -3.26
CA LYS A 21 -1.47 2.01 -3.76
C LYS A 21 -0.86 2.26 -5.16
N ALA A 22 -1.62 2.83 -6.09
CA ALA A 22 -1.15 3.10 -7.44
C ALA A 22 0.05 4.07 -7.46
N TYR A 23 0.03 5.12 -6.64
CA TYR A 23 1.16 6.05 -6.55
C TYR A 23 2.42 5.41 -5.97
N LEU A 24 2.28 4.59 -4.92
CA LEU A 24 3.41 3.91 -4.28
C LEU A 24 3.98 2.81 -5.19
N GLU A 25 3.15 2.00 -5.83
CA GLU A 25 3.60 0.98 -6.79
C GLU A 25 4.24 1.64 -8.02
N GLY A 26 3.67 2.74 -8.52
CA GLY A 26 4.27 3.56 -9.58
C GLY A 26 5.63 4.17 -9.20
N SER A 27 5.92 4.31 -7.90
CA SER A 27 7.20 4.76 -7.36
C SER A 27 8.19 3.61 -7.07
N GLY A 28 7.82 2.36 -7.39
CA GLY A 28 8.68 1.18 -7.25
C GLY A 28 8.58 0.46 -5.90
N TYR A 29 7.62 0.81 -5.05
CA TYR A 29 7.36 0.10 -3.80
C TYR A 29 6.49 -1.14 -4.01
N ARG A 30 6.66 -2.14 -3.15
CA ARG A 30 5.67 -3.21 -2.98
C ARG A 30 4.66 -2.77 -1.92
N VAL A 31 3.37 -2.75 -2.25
CA VAL A 31 2.32 -2.33 -1.30
C VAL A 31 1.46 -3.51 -0.87
N VAL A 32 1.33 -3.70 0.44
CA VAL A 32 0.37 -4.62 1.07
C VAL A 32 -0.74 -3.76 1.66
N HIS A 33 -1.99 -3.97 1.26
CA HIS A 33 -3.14 -3.23 1.78
C HIS A 33 -3.91 -4.07 2.81
N ALA A 34 -4.27 -3.44 3.92
CA ALA A 34 -5.21 -3.95 4.90
C ALA A 34 -6.36 -2.95 5.08
N GLU A 35 -7.60 -3.44 5.10
CA GLU A 35 -8.81 -2.60 5.28
C GLU A 35 -8.98 -2.13 6.74
N LYS A 36 -8.34 -2.81 7.69
CA LYS A 36 -8.47 -2.53 9.13
C LYS A 36 -7.27 -3.04 9.92
N GLY A 37 -7.15 -2.52 11.15
CA GLY A 37 -6.25 -3.03 12.17
C GLY A 37 -6.69 -4.40 12.72
N ARG A 38 -6.00 -4.87 13.77
CA ARG A 38 -6.23 -6.20 14.34
C ARG A 38 -7.46 -6.29 15.26
N ASP A 39 -7.99 -5.15 15.68
CA ASP A 39 -9.12 -5.03 16.62
C ASP A 39 -10.38 -4.50 15.90
#